data_AF-A0A239GP72-F1
#
_entry.id   AF-A0A239GP72-F1
#
_cell.length_a   1.000
_cell.length_b   1.000
_cell.length_c   1.000
_cell.angle_alpha   90.00
_cell.angle_beta   90.00
_cell.angle_gamma   90.00
#
_symmetry.space_group_name_H-M   'P 1'
#
loop_
_entity.id
_entity.type
_entity.pdbx_description
1 polymer ?
#
loop_
_entity_poly.entity_id
_entity_poly.type
_entity_poly.pdbx_seq_one_letter_code
_entity_poly.pdbx_strand_id
1 'polypeptide(L)'
;MFHTAIFVVGELGALVLFFLVTKMFSRSLTLSSVLRGVLERGFLYIILVVDLPQGLAFFGALKIATRLKDDDKISNDYFLTGNLVSVLIVIGYYLISQYCF
;
A
#
# COMPACT_ATOMS: atom_id res chain seq x y z
N MET A 1 -21.15 -4.07 3.65
CA MET A 1 -21.29 -2.60 3.60
C MET A 1 -20.32 -1.88 4.55
N PHE A 2 -20.14 -2.34 5.81
CA PHE A 2 -19.22 -1.70 6.76
C PHE A 2 -17.73 -1.86 6.39
N HIS A 3 -17.28 -3.06 6.00
CA HIS A 3 -15.89 -3.28 5.57
C HIS A 3 -15.47 -2.42 4.35
N THR A 4 -16.40 -2.19 3.43
CA THR A 4 -16.18 -1.34 2.26
C THR A 4 -16.09 0.14 2.63
N ALA A 5 -16.87 0.61 3.61
CA ALA A 5 -16.80 1.99 4.08
C ALA A 5 -15.47 2.27 4.81
N ILE A 6 -15.02 1.35 5.66
CA ILE A 6 -13.72 1.44 6.36
C ILE A 6 -12.57 1.44 5.35
N PHE A 7 -12.63 0.60 4.31
CA PHE A 7 -11.65 0.62 3.23
C PHE A 7 -11.61 1.99 2.53
N VAL A 8 -12.76 2.55 2.15
CA VAL A 8 -12.80 3.86 1.46
C VAL A 8 -12.24 4.98 2.34
N VAL A 9 -12.58 5.01 3.63
CA VAL A 9 -12.05 6.00 4.57
C VAL A 9 -10.54 5.82 4.78
N GLY A 10 -10.09 4.57 4.94
CA GLY A 10 -8.66 4.24 5.06
C GLY A 10 -7.87 4.62 3.82
N GLU A 11 -8.43 4.40 2.63
CA GLU A 11 -7.81 4.73 1.35
C GLU A 11 -7.72 6.25 1.16
N LEU A 12 -8.76 7.01 1.53
CA LEU A 12 -8.71 8.48 1.56
C LEU A 12 -7.62 8.97 2.52
N GLY A 13 -7.52 8.39 3.71
CA GLY A 13 -6.47 8.72 4.68
C GLY A 13 -5.06 8.42 4.14
N ALA A 14 -4.88 7.26 3.50
CA ALA A 14 -3.63 6.88 2.86
C ALA A 14 -3.24 7.86 1.75
N LEU A 15 -4.21 8.26 0.90
CA LEU A 15 -3.98 9.24 -0.16
C LEU A 15 -3.54 10.60 0.40
N VAL A 16 -4.17 11.08 1.49
CA VAL A 16 -3.75 12.32 2.16
C VAL A 16 -2.34 12.18 2.73
N LEU A 17 -2.03 11.07 3.39
CA LEU A 17 -0.70 10.83 3.96
C LEU A 17 0.39 10.80 2.86
N PHE A 18 0.17 10.06 1.78
CA PHE A 18 1.10 10.02 0.65
C PHE A 18 1.21 11.37 -0.06
N PHE A 19 0.13 12.16 -0.12
CA PHE A 19 0.15 13.52 -0.63
C PHE A 19 1.02 14.44 0.22
N LEU A 20 0.88 14.40 1.55
CA LEU A 20 1.69 15.18 2.47
C LEU A 20 3.17 14.81 2.40
N VAL A 21 3.48 13.51 2.40
CA VAL A 21 4.87 13.02 2.25
C VAL A 21 5.47 13.48 0.93
N THR A 22 4.73 13.35 -0.18
CA THR A 22 5.26 13.73 -1.49
C THR A 22 5.47 15.24 -1.62
N LYS A 23 4.57 16.04 -1.03
CA LYS A 23 4.71 17.50 -0.92
C LYS A 23 5.94 17.89 -0.10
N MET A 24 6.20 17.21 1.02
CA MET A 24 7.37 17.46 1.87
C MET A 24 8.69 17.17 1.16
N PHE A 25 8.72 16.13 0.30
CA PHE A 25 9.88 15.79 -0.51
C PHE A 25 10.00 16.57 -1.82
N SER A 26 9.18 17.61 -2.05
CA SER A 26 9.15 18.43 -3.28
C SER A 26 9.08 17.62 -4.57
N ARG A 27 8.45 16.43 -4.52
CA ARG A 27 8.26 15.58 -5.70
C ARG A 27 6.87 15.82 -6.29
N SER A 28 6.74 15.67 -7.61
CA SER A 28 5.44 15.71 -8.28
C SER A 28 4.74 14.36 -8.17
N LEU A 29 3.49 14.34 -7.69
CA LEU A 29 2.63 13.17 -7.81
C LEU A 29 2.14 13.03 -9.25
N THR A 30 2.46 11.91 -9.89
CA THR A 30 1.82 11.54 -11.15
C THR A 30 0.58 10.69 -10.86
N LEU A 31 -0.46 10.83 -11.69
CA LEU A 31 -1.66 10.00 -11.60
C LEU A 31 -1.33 8.50 -11.67
N SER A 32 -0.33 8.13 -12.48
CA SER A 32 0.14 6.74 -12.57
C SER A 32 0.71 6.22 -11.24
N SER A 33 1.45 7.03 -10.49
CA SER A 33 1.98 6.64 -9.18
C SER A 33 0.87 6.45 -8.15
N VAL A 34 -0.14 7.33 -8.16
CA VAL A 34 -1.31 7.23 -7.27
C VAL A 34 -2.13 5.98 -7.58
N LEU A 35 -2.48 5.76 -8.85
CA LEU A 35 -3.22 4.58 -9.31
C LEU A 35 -2.50 3.28 -8.93
N ARG A 36 -1.17 3.22 -9.11
CA ARG A 36 -0.38 2.06 -8.72
C ARG A 36 -0.49 1.80 -7.22
N GLY A 37 -0.36 2.83 -6.39
CA GLY A 37 -0.51 2.71 -4.95
C GLY A 37 -1.91 2.24 -4.51
N VAL A 38 -2.96 2.77 -5.14
CA VAL A 38 -4.36 2.36 -4.88
C VAL A 38 -4.58 0.89 -5.24
N LEU A 39 -4.09 0.47 -6.41
CA LEU A 39 -4.21 -0.93 -6.86
C LEU A 39 -3.46 -1.90 -5.94
N GLU A 40 -2.26 -1.53 -5.51
CA GLU A 40 -1.47 -2.35 -4.58
C GLU A 40 -2.17 -2.50 -3.22
N ARG A 41 -2.69 -1.42 -2.66
CA ARG A 41 -3.43 -1.45 -1.38
C ARG A 41 -4.77 -2.18 -1.50
N GLY A 42 -5.47 -2.00 -2.61
CA GLY A 42 -6.70 -2.72 -2.92
C GLY A 42 -6.46 -4.23 -3.00
N PHE A 43 -5.42 -4.65 -3.72
CA PHE A 43 -5.00 -6.05 -3.78
C PHE A 43 -4.71 -6.61 -2.38
N LEU A 44 -3.89 -5.91 -1.58
CA LEU A 44 -3.55 -6.31 -0.21
C LEU A 44 -4.78 -6.44 0.68
N TYR A 45 -5.75 -5.53 0.56
CA TYR A 45 -6.97 -5.60 1.35
C TYR A 45 -7.84 -6.79 0.95
N ILE A 46 -8.00 -7.04 -0.35
CA ILE A 46 -8.79 -8.16 -0.86
C ILE A 46 -8.24 -9.50 -0.36
N ILE A 47 -6.93 -9.71 -0.44
CA ILE A 47 -6.32 -10.98 0.02
C ILE A 47 -6.47 -11.17 1.53
N LEU A 48 -6.48 -10.09 2.32
CA LEU A 48 -6.69 -10.16 3.76
C LEU A 48 -8.16 -10.48 4.09
N VAL A 49 -9.11 -9.85 3.39
CA VAL A 49 -10.55 -10.11 3.56
C VAL A 49 -10.92 -11.53 3.14
N VAL A 50 -10.27 -12.07 2.12
CA VAL A 50 -10.47 -13.44 1.62
C VAL A 50 -9.70 -14.49 2.44
N ASP A 51 -8.91 -14.04 3.44
CA ASP A 51 -8.05 -14.89 4.28
C ASP A 51 -7.08 -15.77 3.46
N LEU A 52 -6.44 -15.15 2.45
CA LEU A 52 -5.48 -15.80 1.57
C LEU A 52 -4.05 -15.32 1.88
N PRO A 53 -3.38 -15.88 2.92
CA PRO A 53 -2.05 -15.43 3.35
C PRO A 53 -0.97 -15.60 2.26
N GLN A 54 -1.16 -16.55 1.34
CA GLN A 54 -0.28 -16.75 0.18
C GLN A 54 -0.24 -15.51 -0.73
N GLY A 55 -1.30 -14.69 -0.74
CA GLY A 55 -1.35 -13.43 -1.47
C GLY A 55 -0.28 -12.42 -1.01
N LEU A 56 0.06 -12.42 0.29
CA LEU A 56 1.10 -11.54 0.84
C LEU A 56 2.48 -11.96 0.33
N ALA A 57 2.76 -13.27 0.34
CA ALA A 57 4.00 -13.82 -0.18
C ALA A 57 4.14 -13.55 -1.69
N PHE A 58 3.07 -13.75 -2.46
CA PHE A 58 3.02 -13.43 -3.89
C PHE A 58 3.27 -11.93 -4.15
N PHE A 59 2.63 -11.04 -3.40
CA PHE A 59 2.83 -9.60 -3.52
C PHE A 59 4.27 -9.18 -3.21
N GLY A 60 4.85 -9.74 -2.14
CA GLY A 60 6.25 -9.53 -1.80
C GLY A 60 7.20 -9.98 -2.91
N ALA A 61 6.99 -11.18 -3.45
CA ALA A 61 7.77 -11.72 -4.56
C ALA A 61 7.65 -10.86 -5.82
N LEU A 62 6.43 -10.40 -6.16
CA LEU A 62 6.19 -9.51 -7.31
C LEU A 62 6.97 -8.20 -7.16
N LYS A 63 6.97 -7.58 -5.98
CA LYS A 63 7.71 -6.35 -5.73
C LYS A 63 9.21 -6.53 -5.86
N ILE A 64 9.76 -7.61 -5.31
CA ILE A 64 11.19 -7.95 -5.45
C ILE A 64 11.53 -8.18 -6.92
N ALA A 65 10.75 -8.99 -7.64
CA ALA A 65 10.98 -9.33 -9.04
C ALA A 65 11.02 -8.08 -9.95
N THR A 66 10.11 -7.12 -9.73
CA THR A 66 10.10 -5.87 -10.53
C THR A 66 11.30 -4.95 -10.27
N ARG A 67 12.08 -5.21 -9.22
CA ARG A 67 13.22 -4.36 -8.81
C ARG A 67 14.60 -4.96 -9.00
N LEU A 68 14.69 -6.23 -9.38
CA LEU A 68 15.97 -6.88 -9.65
C LEU A 68 16.82 -6.21 -10.75
N LYS A 69 16.27 -5.26 -11.51
CA LYS A 69 16.96 -4.52 -12.58
C LYS A 69 17.49 -3.13 -12.19
N ASP A 70 17.16 -2.61 -11.00
CA ASP A 70 17.62 -1.29 -10.54
C ASP A 70 18.80 -1.43 -9.55
N ASP A 71 19.99 -0.98 -9.95
CA ASP A 71 21.24 -1.08 -9.15
C ASP A 71 21.39 0.03 -8.08
N ASP A 72 20.45 0.98 -8.02
CA ASP A 72 20.50 2.11 -7.09
C ASP A 72 20.04 1.70 -5.67
N LYS A 73 21.00 1.32 -4.81
CA LYS A 73 20.76 0.88 -3.42
C LYS A 73 19.97 1.90 -2.59
N ILE A 74 20.31 3.18 -2.68
CA ILE A 74 19.64 4.25 -1.90
C ILE A 74 18.18 4.36 -2.32
N SER A 75 17.90 4.33 -3.63
CA SER A 75 16.53 4.28 -4.15
C SER A 75 15.81 3.07 -3.56
N ASN A 76 16.41 1.88 -3.63
CA ASN A 76 15.79 0.65 -3.18
C ASN A 76 15.32 0.67 -1.71
N ASP A 77 16.11 1.23 -0.80
CA ASP A 77 15.76 1.32 0.62
C ASP A 77 14.55 2.25 0.86
N TYR A 78 14.52 3.44 0.22
CA TYR A 78 13.38 4.35 0.33
C TYR A 78 12.07 3.71 -0.18
N PHE A 79 12.16 2.93 -1.25
CA PHE A 79 11.00 2.23 -1.80
C PHE A 79 10.56 1.05 -0.93
N LEU A 80 11.49 0.31 -0.32
CA LEU A 80 11.17 -0.75 0.64
C LEU A 80 10.42 -0.17 1.84
N THR A 81 10.91 0.93 2.43
CA THR A 81 10.25 1.61 3.53
C THR A 81 8.84 2.08 3.15
N GLY A 82 8.67 2.72 2.00
CA GLY A 82 7.36 3.17 1.53
C GLY A 82 6.37 2.02 1.32
N ASN A 83 6.84 0.89 0.79
CA ASN A 83 6.02 -0.31 0.61
C ASN A 83 5.59 -0.91 1.96
N LEU A 84 6.51 -0.97 2.93
CA LEU A 84 6.23 -1.49 4.26
C LEU A 84 5.22 -0.61 5.01
N VAL A 85 5.38 0.72 4.94
CA VAL A 85 4.38 1.67 5.47
C VAL A 85 3.01 1.45 4.81
N SER A 86 2.98 1.27 3.49
CA SER A 86 1.71 1.01 2.78
C SER A 86 1.04 -0.28 3.25
N VAL A 87 1.81 -1.36 3.42
CA VAL A 87 1.30 -2.65 3.94
C VAL A 87 0.78 -2.49 5.37
N LEU A 88 1.49 -1.77 6.24
CA LEU A 88 1.07 -1.52 7.61
C LEU A 88 -0.25 -0.71 7.67
N ILE A 89 -0.42 0.28 6.80
CA ILE A 89 -1.69 1.01 6.69
C ILE A 89 -2.82 0.04 6.34
N VAL A 90 -2.61 -0.86 5.37
CA VAL A 90 -3.62 -1.85 4.95
C VAL A 90 -4.00 -2.81 6.07
N ILE A 91 -2.99 -3.36 6.75
CA ILE A 91 -3.22 -4.22 7.91
C ILE A 91 -3.96 -3.44 9.00
N GLY A 92 -3.58 -2.19 9.25
CA GLY A 92 -4.23 -1.34 10.26
C GLY A 92 -5.73 -1.17 10.01
N TYR A 93 -6.13 -0.74 8.81
CA TYR A 93 -7.56 -0.59 8.53
C TYR A 93 -8.30 -1.92 8.38
N TYR A 94 -7.62 -3.00 7.97
CA TYR A 94 -8.19 -4.35 8.00
C TYR A 94 -8.51 -4.81 9.43
N LEU A 95 -7.58 -4.61 10.38
CA LEU A 95 -7.82 -4.95 11.79
C LEU A 95 -8.97 -4.11 12.36
N ILE A 96 -9.02 -2.80 12.08
CA ILE A 96 -10.16 -1.96 12.49
C ILE A 96 -11.48 -2.51 11.91
N SER A 97 -11.46 -2.98 10.66
CA SER A 97 -12.59 -3.60 9.99
C SER A 97 -13.10 -4.88 10.67
N GLN A 98 -12.20 -5.66 11.28
CA GLN A 98 -12.48 -6.93 11.98
C GLN A 98 -12.85 -6.75 13.46
N TYR A 99 -12.31 -5.74 14.13
CA TYR A 99 -12.59 -5.49 15.56
C TYR A 99 -13.83 -4.63 15.79
N CYS A 100 -14.26 -3.86 14.78
CA CYS A 100 -15.44 -3.01 14.87
C CYS A 100 -16.73 -3.73 14.41
N PHE A 101 -16.61 -4.83 13.66
CA PHE A 101 -17.71 -5.65 13.11
C PHE A 101 -17.27 -7.10 12.94
#